data_AF-A0A2D7U6L5-F1
#
_entry.id   AF-A0A2D7U6L5-F1
#
_cell.length_a   1.000
_cell.length_b   1.000
_cell.length_c   1.000
_cell.angle_alpha   90.00
_cell.angle_beta   90.00
_cell.angle_gamma   90.00
#
_symmetry.space_group_name_H-M   'P 1'
#
loop_
_entity.id
_entity.type
_entity.pdbx_description
1 polymer ?
#
loop_
_entity_poly.entity_id
_entity_poly.type
_entity_poly.pdbx_seq_one_letter_code
_entity_poly.pdbx_strand_id
1 'polypeptide(L)' 'MHNTQARHVTAAWTPSSMTESAEHAQTWDAVETYFECITTCSLDDGECITRCVEQLKDTDG' A
#
# COMPACT_ATOMS: atom_id res chain seq x y z
N MET A 1 -27.99 -25.87 35.12
CA MET A 1 -28.14 -26.50 33.79
C MET A 1 -27.03 -25.97 32.90
N HIS A 2 -26.24 -26.86 32.30
CA HIS A 2 -25.05 -26.53 31.51
C HIS A 2 -25.44 -26.04 30.11
N ASN A 3 -24.83 -24.95 29.62
CA ASN A 3 -24.83 -24.63 28.19
C ASN A 3 -23.38 -24.55 27.68
N THR A 4 -22.80 -25.74 27.50
CA THR A 4 -21.62 -25.95 26.68
C THR A 4 -22.11 -26.46 25.33
N GLN A 5 -21.80 -25.77 24.23
CA GLN A 5 -21.70 -26.27 22.85
C GLN A 5 -21.14 -25.11 21.99
N ALA A 6 -19.83 -25.09 21.74
CA ALA A 6 -19.16 -25.75 20.62
C ALA A 6 -19.59 -25.20 19.25
N ARG A 7 -18.68 -24.46 18.59
CA ARG A 7 -18.27 -24.72 17.20
C ARG A 7 -17.13 -23.81 16.77
N HIS A 8 -15.99 -24.48 16.60
CA HIS A 8 -14.87 -24.14 15.72
C HIS A 8 -15.25 -23.28 14.51
N VAL A 9 -14.52 -22.18 14.32
CA VAL A 9 -14.41 -21.55 13.00
C VAL A 9 -13.03 -21.93 12.46
N THR A 10 -12.92 -23.12 11.86
CA THR A 10 -11.82 -23.44 10.96
C THR A 10 -12.04 -22.66 9.67
N ALA A 11 -11.72 -21.37 9.69
CA ALA A 11 -11.43 -20.65 8.47
C ALA A 11 -10.01 -21.01 8.07
N ALA A 12 -9.87 -22.08 7.29
CA ALA A 12 -8.72 -22.25 6.42
C ALA A 12 -8.78 -21.10 5.41
N TRP A 13 -8.22 -19.95 5.77
CA TRP A 13 -7.90 -18.91 4.81
C TRP A 13 -6.68 -19.41 4.05
N THR A 14 -6.93 -20.11 2.95
CA THR A 14 -5.97 -20.20 1.87
C THR A 14 -5.65 -18.76 1.46
N PRO A 15 -4.40 -18.26 1.60
CA PRO A 15 -4.00 -17.05 0.92
C PRO A 15 -3.91 -17.38 -0.58
N SER A 16 -5.06 -17.54 -1.23
CA SER A 16 -5.21 -17.48 -2.67
C SER A 16 -5.09 -16.01 -3.11
N SER A 17 -4.00 -15.35 -2.74
CA SER A 17 -3.66 -13.99 -3.18
C SER A 17 -2.22 -13.66 -2.78
N MET A 18 -1.26 -14.41 -3.31
CA MET A 18 0.16 -14.06 -3.23
C MET A 18 0.73 -14.02 -4.65
N THR A 19 0.02 -13.37 -5.56
CA THR A 19 0.54 -13.04 -6.91
C THR A 19 -0.12 -11.77 -7.47
N GLU A 20 -1.33 -11.41 -7.03
CA GLU A 20 -1.96 -10.10 -7.35
C GLU A 20 -1.44 -8.94 -6.47
N SER A 21 -0.69 -9.26 -5.40
CA SER A 21 -0.22 -8.27 -4.42
C SER A 21 1.07 -7.56 -4.81
N ALA A 22 1.86 -8.10 -5.76
CA ALA A 22 3.15 -7.52 -6.12
C ALA A 22 2.98 -6.22 -6.89
N GLU A 23 2.12 -6.19 -7.91
CA GLU A 23 1.89 -4.98 -8.73
C GLU A 23 1.16 -3.89 -7.95
N HIS A 24 0.22 -4.29 -7.08
CA HIS A 24 -0.48 -3.36 -6.21
C HIS A 24 0.45 -2.81 -5.11
N ALA A 25 1.40 -3.61 -4.60
CA ALA A 25 2.42 -3.14 -3.67
C ALA A 25 3.39 -2.15 -4.33
N GLN A 26 3.80 -2.38 -5.58
CA GLN A 26 4.63 -1.43 -6.34
C GLN A 26 3.91 -0.09 -6.57
N THR A 27 2.62 -0.13 -6.91
CA THR A 27 1.80 1.09 -7.06
C THR A 27 1.65 1.83 -5.73
N TRP A 28 1.52 1.11 -4.62
CA TRP A 28 1.32 1.72 -3.31
C TRP A 28 2.60 2.33 -2.73
N ASP A 29 3.76 1.69 -2.98
CA ASP A 29 5.09 2.21 -2.61
C ASP A 29 5.41 3.53 -3.31
N ALA A 30 5.06 3.62 -4.60
CA ALA A 30 5.16 4.86 -5.36
C ALA A 30 4.27 5.96 -4.78
N VAL A 31 3.03 5.63 -4.42
CA VAL A 31 2.11 6.61 -3.81
C VAL A 31 2.60 7.04 -2.42
N GLU A 32 3.13 6.13 -1.61
CA GLU A 32 3.66 6.43 -0.28
C GLU A 32 4.86 7.37 -0.36
N THR A 33 5.81 7.07 -1.25
CA THR A 33 6.98 7.93 -1.51
C THR A 33 6.57 9.31 -2.04
N TYR A 34 5.55 9.37 -2.90
CA TYR A 34 4.99 10.66 -3.34
C TYR A 34 4.52 11.46 -2.13
N PHE A 35 3.64 10.88 -1.31
CA PHE A 35 3.05 11.52 -0.15
C PHE A 35 4.10 11.99 0.86
N GLU A 36 5.12 11.18 1.14
CA GLU A 36 6.23 11.59 1.99
C GLU A 36 6.91 12.84 1.40
N CYS A 37 7.26 12.84 0.12
CA CYS A 37 7.89 13.98 -0.54
C CYS A 37 7.02 15.25 -0.49
N ILE A 38 5.70 15.12 -0.71
CA ILE A 38 4.81 16.29 -0.62
C ILE A 38 4.60 16.81 0.80
N THR A 39 4.76 15.97 1.82
CA THR A 39 4.69 16.45 3.22
C THR A 39 5.93 17.27 3.60
N THR A 40 7.04 17.05 2.91
CA THR A 40 8.27 17.85 3.04
C THR A 40 8.22 19.11 2.17
N CYS A 41 7.52 19.07 1.04
CA CYS A 41 7.24 20.21 0.18
C CYS A 41 6.01 21.01 0.67
N SER A 42 5.86 22.26 0.22
CA SER A 42 4.55 22.90 0.26
C SER A 42 3.74 22.44 -0.96
N LEU A 43 2.45 22.13 -0.81
CA LEU A 43 1.58 21.76 -1.95
C LEU A 43 1.45 22.86 -3.02
N ASP A 44 1.82 24.09 -2.67
CA ASP A 44 1.88 25.26 -3.54
C ASP A 44 3.21 25.37 -4.32
N ASP A 45 4.26 24.69 -3.86
CA ASP A 45 5.57 24.68 -4.50
C ASP A 45 5.60 23.66 -5.65
N GLY A 46 5.10 24.11 -6.81
CA GLY A 46 4.99 23.29 -8.01
C GLY A 46 6.33 22.76 -8.53
N GLU A 47 7.46 23.42 -8.23
CA GLU A 47 8.79 22.92 -8.57
C GLU A 47 9.15 21.72 -7.70
N CYS A 48 8.91 21.83 -6.38
CA CYS A 48 9.09 20.73 -5.42
C CYS A 48 8.24 19.50 -5.78
N ILE A 49 6.95 19.72 -6.09
CA ILE A 49 6.01 18.68 -6.54
C ILE A 49 6.51 17.98 -7.80
N THR A 50 6.98 18.76 -8.79
CA THR A 50 7.46 18.21 -10.07
C THR A 50 8.62 17.25 -9.85
N ARG A 51 9.57 17.61 -8.97
CA ARG A 51 10.68 16.72 -8.60
C ARG A 51 10.22 15.48 -7.85
N CYS A 52 9.18 15.56 -7.02
CA CYS A 52 8.60 14.38 -6.37
C CYS A 52 8.03 13.39 -7.40
N VAL A 53 7.37 13.88 -8.46
CA VAL A 53 6.82 13.05 -9.52
C VAL A 53 7.92 12.46 -10.42
N GLU A 54 8.96 13.23 -10.73
CA GLU A 54 10.10 12.73 -11.51
C GLU A 54 10.81 11.57 -10.81
N GLN A 55 11.02 11.66 -9.49
CA GLN A 55 11.63 10.59 -8.70
C GLN A 55 10.84 9.27 -8.75
N LEU A 56 9.52 9.32 -8.89
CA LEU A 56 8.67 8.14 -8.99
C LEU A 56 8.73 7.46 -10.35
N LYS A 57 9.01 8.24 -11.40
CA LYS A 57 9.20 7.71 -12.75
C LYS A 57 10.53 6.98 -12.90
N ASP A 58 11.56 7.40 -12.17
CA ASP A 58 12.88 6.75 -12.21
C ASP A 58 12.92 5.42 -11.43
N THR A 59 12.00 5.20 -10.49
CA THR A 59 11.87 3.94 -9.73
C THR A 59 11.23 2.79 -10.53
N ASP A 60 10.50 3.10 -11.61
CA ASP A 60 9.88 2.12 -12.53
C ASP A 60 10.84 1.66 -13.67
N GLY A 61 12.10 2.14 -13.68
CA GLY A 61 13.08 1.95 -14.75
C GLY A 61 14.05 0.78 -14.61
#